data_AF-A0A957X5V4-F1
#
_entry.id   AF-A0A957X5V4-F1
#
_cell.length_a   1.000
_cell.length_b   1.000
_cell.length_c   1.000
_cell.angle_alpha   90.00
_cell.angle_beta   90.00
_cell.angle_gamma   90.00
#
_symmetry.space_group_name_H-M   'P 1'
#
loop_
_entity.id
_entity.type
_entity.pdbx_description
1 polymer ?
#
loop_
_entity_poly.entity_id
_entity_poly.type
_entity_poly.pdbx_seq_one_letter_code
_entity_poly.pdbx_strand_id
1 'polypeptide(L)'
;MIGWFWTWGRSVDYPMTPATISAIKPTLTTVLPEAVNRTDPVLIPATKWPAIRRRAQSPAWHAAMQQLREDVADLLAQPWDVPTAPAGHFHQYFCPDHGVKLAFDPQSPTVHRCPVDGAVLRGQTYDDAWRWFVNNRLSQGALQLAMLWQLEGNPAHAARVVDILKSYANHYTGYQTFPRRNPRPGIATFQALDEAVWLIPLAWAFDLTRDWMMAADAQTIIQQLLLPAANFLIERHPRRIHNYSCWHNAAIATVGVVTERRDLV
;
A
#
# COMPACT_ATOMS: atom_id res chain seq x y z
N MET A 1 -10.13 -7.66 17.47
CA MET A 1 -8.93 -6.82 17.20
C MET A 1 -7.74 -7.76 16.94
N ILE A 2 -7.61 -8.28 15.72
CA ILE A 2 -6.52 -9.20 15.36
C ILE A 2 -5.31 -8.35 14.96
N GLY A 3 -4.41 -8.12 15.90
CA GLY A 3 -3.11 -7.51 15.64
C GLY A 3 -2.18 -8.56 15.05
N TRP A 4 -1.77 -8.37 13.80
CA TRP A 4 -0.67 -9.13 13.21
C TRP A 4 0.64 -8.65 13.83
N PHE A 5 1.07 -9.28 14.92
CA PHE A 5 2.42 -9.11 15.48
C PHE A 5 3.39 -10.02 14.71
N TRP A 6 4.29 -9.43 13.94
CA TRP A 6 5.37 -10.16 13.27
C TRP A 6 6.59 -10.26 14.19
N THR A 7 7.01 -11.48 14.54
CA THR A 7 8.30 -11.73 15.19
C THR A 7 9.39 -11.85 14.12
N TRP A 8 10.48 -11.09 14.28
CA TRP A 8 11.62 -11.10 13.35
C TRP A 8 12.65 -12.15 13.78
N GLY A 9 12.95 -13.10 12.88
CA GLY A 9 14.12 -13.96 12.98
C GLY A 9 15.41 -13.17 12.75
N ARG A 10 16.44 -13.45 13.55
CA ARG A 10 17.77 -12.83 13.43
C ARG A 10 18.40 -13.17 12.07
N SER A 11 18.99 -12.18 11.40
CA SER A 11 19.81 -12.37 10.21
C SER A 11 21.07 -13.17 10.56
N VAL A 12 21.29 -14.28 9.87
CA VAL A 12 22.58 -15.00 9.88
C VAL A 12 23.34 -14.54 8.64
N ASP A 13 24.48 -13.87 8.85
CA ASP A 13 25.37 -13.44 7.77
C ASP A 13 26.11 -14.64 7.19
N TYR A 14 26.01 -14.84 5.88
CA TYR A 14 26.90 -15.72 5.12
C TYR A 14 27.87 -14.88 4.29
N PRO A 15 29.20 -15.09 4.40
CA PRO A 15 30.15 -14.43 3.54
C PRO A 15 30.15 -15.11 2.16
N MET A 16 29.79 -14.36 1.11
CA MET A 16 30.00 -14.77 -0.28
C MET A 16 31.13 -13.93 -0.89
N THR A 17 32.11 -14.60 -1.48
CA THR A 17 33.24 -13.99 -2.17
C THR A 17 32.82 -13.30 -3.48
N PRO A 18 33.51 -12.23 -3.91
CA PRO A 18 33.09 -11.43 -5.05
C PRO A 18 33.66 -12.00 -6.36
N ALA A 19 32.85 -12.73 -7.10
CA ALA A 19 33.14 -13.03 -8.50
C ALA A 19 31.87 -12.93 -9.36
N THR A 20 31.87 -11.91 -10.21
CA THR A 20 31.15 -11.82 -11.49
C THR A 20 29.62 -11.74 -11.46
N ILE A 21 29.09 -10.57 -11.09
CA ILE A 21 27.84 -10.08 -11.69
C ILE A 21 28.08 -8.62 -12.11
N SER A 22 28.77 -8.46 -13.25
CA SER A 22 28.80 -7.20 -13.99
C SER A 22 27.81 -7.27 -15.14
N ALA A 23 27.05 -6.18 -15.29
CA ALA A 23 26.30 -5.77 -16.47
C ALA A 23 25.05 -6.59 -16.86
N ILE A 24 23.98 -6.41 -16.09
CA ILE A 24 22.67 -6.13 -16.70
C ILE A 24 22.12 -4.88 -16.00
N LYS A 25 22.35 -3.71 -16.58
CA LYS A 25 21.43 -2.58 -16.39
C LYS A 25 20.32 -2.80 -17.41
N PRO A 26 19.11 -3.23 -17.03
CA PRO A 26 18.00 -3.09 -17.96
C PRO A 26 17.85 -1.60 -18.19
N THR A 27 18.18 -1.17 -19.40
CA THR A 27 17.70 0.12 -19.89
C THR A 27 16.21 -0.13 -20.11
N LEU A 28 15.39 0.16 -19.10
CA LEU A 28 13.94 0.14 -19.26
C LEU A 28 13.63 1.23 -20.27
N THR A 29 13.46 0.83 -21.53
CA THR A 29 13.04 1.73 -22.60
C THR A 29 11.74 2.37 -22.15
N THR A 30 11.74 3.70 -22.05
CA THR A 30 10.58 4.55 -21.76
C THR A 30 9.61 4.59 -22.95
N VAL A 31 9.24 3.42 -23.48
CA VAL A 31 8.07 3.32 -24.33
C VAL A 31 6.88 3.47 -23.40
N LEU A 32 6.26 4.65 -23.40
CA LEU A 32 4.97 4.85 -22.76
C LEU A 32 4.02 3.79 -23.33
N PRO A 33 3.34 3.00 -22.48
CA PRO A 33 2.43 1.99 -23.00
C PRO A 33 1.35 2.67 -23.84
N GLU A 34 0.93 2.00 -24.93
CA GLU A 34 -0.39 2.26 -25.51
C GLU A 34 -1.42 2.24 -24.37
N ALA A 35 -2.45 3.08 -24.47
CA ALA A 35 -3.47 3.18 -23.43
C ALA A 35 -3.93 1.77 -23.04
N VAL A 36 -3.79 1.43 -21.76
CA VAL A 36 -4.18 0.12 -21.24
C VAL A 36 -5.69 0.00 -21.46
N ASN A 37 -6.08 -0.72 -22.51
CA ASN A 37 -7.42 -0.72 -23.09
C ASN A 37 -8.39 -1.73 -22.45
N ARG A 38 -7.95 -2.47 -21.42
CA ARG A 38 -8.77 -3.53 -20.81
C ARG A 38 -9.56 -3.03 -19.62
N THR A 39 -10.87 -3.23 -19.64
CA THR A 39 -11.75 -2.89 -18.50
C THR A 39 -11.82 -3.99 -17.45
N ASP A 40 -11.54 -5.25 -17.81
CA ASP A 40 -11.71 -6.39 -16.91
C ASP A 40 -10.55 -6.52 -15.90
N PRO A 41 -10.83 -6.76 -14.60
CA PRO A 41 -9.80 -7.07 -13.61
C PRO A 41 -8.99 -8.30 -13.99
N VAL A 42 -7.66 -8.21 -13.87
CA VAL A 42 -6.73 -9.26 -14.30
C VAL A 42 -6.41 -10.22 -13.16
N LEU A 43 -6.32 -9.74 -11.92
CA LEU A 43 -5.92 -10.55 -10.77
C LEU A 43 -7.01 -11.55 -10.38
N ILE A 44 -8.27 -11.12 -10.43
CA ILE A 44 -9.45 -11.99 -10.33
C ILE A 44 -10.29 -11.78 -11.60
N PRO A 45 -10.21 -12.68 -12.58
CA PRO A 45 -10.93 -12.54 -13.83
C PRO A 45 -12.44 -12.34 -13.62
N ALA A 46 -13.07 -11.48 -14.44
CA ALA A 46 -14.51 -11.19 -14.43
C ALA A 46 -15.38 -12.47 -14.32
N THR A 47 -14.96 -13.56 -14.98
CA THR A 47 -15.63 -14.86 -15.00
C THR A 47 -15.73 -15.56 -13.63
N LYS A 48 -14.89 -15.20 -12.66
CA LYS A 48 -14.89 -15.79 -11.30
C LYS A 48 -15.89 -15.10 -10.37
N TRP A 49 -16.21 -13.83 -10.60
CA TRP A 49 -17.04 -13.02 -9.69
C TRP A 49 -18.45 -13.56 -9.45
N PRO A 50 -19.18 -14.13 -10.44
CA PRO A 50 -20.49 -14.74 -10.16
C PRO A 50 -20.43 -15.85 -9.11
N ALA A 51 -19.38 -16.68 -9.14
CA ALA A 51 -19.19 -17.75 -8.14
C ALA A 51 -18.77 -17.19 -6.78
N ILE A 52 -17.94 -16.14 -6.75
CA ILE A 52 -17.51 -15.45 -5.52
C ILE A 52 -18.71 -14.80 -4.83
N ARG A 53 -19.53 -14.02 -5.57
CA ARG A 53 -20.75 -13.38 -5.05
C ARG A 53 -21.73 -14.40 -4.47
N ARG A 54 -21.94 -15.54 -5.15
CA ARG A 54 -22.77 -16.63 -4.61
C ARG A 54 -22.22 -17.21 -3.31
N ARG A 55 -20.89 -17.39 -3.19
CA ARG A 55 -20.26 -17.87 -1.95
C ARG A 55 -20.36 -16.85 -0.81
N ALA A 56 -20.19 -15.57 -1.12
CA ALA A 56 -20.32 -14.47 -0.15
C ALA A 56 -21.70 -14.43 0.53
N GLN A 57 -22.75 -14.90 -0.15
CA GLN A 57 -24.11 -14.99 0.40
C GLN A 57 -24.34 -16.24 1.27
N SER A 58 -23.43 -17.20 1.28
CA SER A 58 -23.61 -18.46 2.03
C SER A 58 -23.28 -18.31 3.52
N PRO A 59 -23.90 -19.11 4.41
CA PRO A 59 -23.67 -19.04 5.86
C PRO A 59 -22.20 -19.12 6.27
N ALA A 60 -21.40 -19.92 5.56
CA ALA A 60 -19.97 -20.07 5.84
C ALA A 60 -19.17 -18.76 5.71
N TRP A 61 -19.67 -17.78 4.96
CA TRP A 61 -18.99 -16.52 4.69
C TRP A 61 -19.66 -15.30 5.35
N HIS A 62 -20.78 -15.49 6.07
CA HIS A 62 -21.52 -14.38 6.68
C HIS A 62 -20.65 -13.55 7.64
N ALA A 63 -19.86 -14.19 8.50
CA ALA A 63 -18.99 -13.48 9.43
C ALA A 63 -17.91 -12.64 8.72
N ALA A 64 -17.30 -13.18 7.66
CA ALA A 64 -16.30 -12.46 6.88
C ALA A 64 -16.91 -11.27 6.11
N MET A 65 -18.12 -11.44 5.56
CA MET A 65 -18.84 -10.35 4.90
C MET A 65 -19.28 -9.26 5.88
N GLN A 66 -19.73 -9.62 7.08
CA GLN A 66 -20.03 -8.65 8.13
C GLN A 66 -18.78 -7.84 8.51
N GLN A 67 -17.65 -8.52 8.77
CA GLN A 67 -16.40 -7.82 9.09
C GLN A 67 -15.94 -6.89 7.97
N LEU A 68 -16.05 -7.31 6.69
CA LEU A 68 -15.69 -6.45 5.56
C LEU A 68 -16.56 -5.19 5.49
N ARG A 69 -17.87 -5.32 5.74
CA ARG A 69 -18.80 -4.18 5.76
C ARG A 69 -18.50 -3.24 6.93
N GLU A 70 -18.23 -3.79 8.11
CA GLU A 70 -17.83 -3.00 9.29
C GLU A 70 -16.52 -2.25 9.04
N ASP A 71 -15.50 -2.92 8.52
CA ASP A 71 -14.20 -2.30 8.22
C ASP A 71 -14.33 -1.16 7.19
N VAL A 72 -15.18 -1.32 6.18
CA VAL A 72 -15.48 -0.28 5.18
C VAL A 72 -16.30 0.84 5.80
N ALA A 73 -17.31 0.54 6.61
CA ALA A 73 -18.11 1.55 7.30
C ALA A 73 -17.21 2.41 8.22
N ASP A 74 -16.33 1.78 8.99
CA ASP A 74 -15.36 2.46 9.86
C ASP A 74 -14.39 3.34 9.08
N LEU A 75 -14.00 2.93 7.86
CA LEU A 75 -13.14 3.73 7.00
C LEU A 75 -13.88 4.97 6.50
N LEU A 76 -15.14 4.80 6.09
CA LEU A 76 -15.97 5.86 5.54
C LEU A 76 -16.54 6.81 6.62
N ALA A 77 -16.57 6.37 7.88
CA ALA A 77 -17.05 7.16 9.01
C ALA A 77 -16.12 8.34 9.39
N GLN A 78 -14.89 8.36 8.88
CA GLN A 78 -13.90 9.39 9.21
C GLN A 78 -13.23 9.93 7.95
N PRO A 79 -12.87 11.22 7.90
CA PRO A 79 -12.05 11.74 6.81
C PRO A 79 -10.63 11.18 6.95
N TRP A 80 -10.17 10.46 5.94
CA TRP A 80 -8.79 10.00 5.82
C TRP A 80 -8.15 10.70 4.63
N ASP A 81 -7.22 11.59 4.91
CA ASP A 81 -6.44 12.25 3.86
C ASP A 81 -5.13 11.50 3.63
N VAL A 82 -4.75 11.36 2.36
CA VAL A 82 -3.42 10.90 2.02
C VAL A 82 -2.41 11.90 2.58
N PRO A 83 -1.40 11.47 3.35
CA PRO A 83 -0.47 12.40 3.95
C PRO A 83 0.34 13.16 2.90
N THR A 84 0.57 14.45 3.09
CA THR A 84 1.37 15.28 2.17
C THR A 84 2.89 15.13 2.35
N ALA A 85 3.31 14.29 3.29
CA ALA A 85 4.69 13.98 3.61
C ALA A 85 4.88 12.46 3.82
N PRO A 86 6.08 11.89 3.57
CA PRO A 86 6.32 10.47 3.72
C PRO A 86 6.19 10.00 5.18
N ALA A 87 5.85 8.73 5.36
CA ALA A 87 5.77 8.09 6.68
C ALA A 87 7.16 7.73 7.25
N GLY A 88 7.22 7.69 8.58
CA GLY A 88 8.36 7.23 9.37
C GLY A 88 8.14 5.88 9.99
N HIS A 89 8.99 5.53 10.96
CA HIS A 89 9.03 4.20 11.54
C HIS A 89 7.92 4.02 12.57
N PHE A 90 7.00 3.07 12.35
CA PHE A 90 5.85 2.87 13.24
C PHE A 90 6.22 2.58 14.71
N HIS A 91 7.38 1.96 14.98
CA HIS A 91 7.86 1.69 16.34
C HIS A 91 8.15 2.98 17.14
N GLN A 92 8.18 4.13 16.50
CA GLN A 92 8.31 5.42 17.18
C GLN A 92 6.96 5.92 17.73
N TYR A 93 5.84 5.25 17.43
CA TYR A 93 4.50 5.62 17.91
C TYR A 93 4.12 4.96 19.25
N PHE A 94 5.06 4.95 20.19
CA PHE A 94 4.91 4.34 21.52
C PHE A 94 5.30 5.35 22.60
N CYS A 95 4.60 5.32 23.73
CA CYS A 95 4.92 6.12 24.90
C CYS A 95 6.28 5.67 25.46
N PRO A 96 7.26 6.57 25.66
CA PRO A 96 8.58 6.22 26.14
C PRO A 96 8.55 5.75 27.61
N ASP A 97 7.61 6.25 28.41
CA ASP A 97 7.52 5.93 29.83
C ASP A 97 6.74 4.64 30.09
N HIS A 98 5.65 4.41 29.34
CA HIS A 98 4.75 3.27 29.55
C HIS A 98 4.93 2.13 28.55
N GLY A 99 5.66 2.32 27.45
CA GLY A 99 5.89 1.30 26.42
C GLY A 99 4.64 0.89 25.62
N VAL A 100 3.52 1.58 25.80
CA VAL A 100 2.25 1.31 25.08
C VAL A 100 2.15 2.12 23.80
N LYS A 101 1.43 1.61 22.80
CA LYS A 101 1.13 2.37 21.57
C LYS A 101 0.34 3.62 21.93
N LEU A 102 0.70 4.75 21.34
CA LEU A 102 -0.03 6.00 21.54
C LEU A 102 -1.46 5.88 21.00
N ALA A 103 -2.40 6.59 21.61
CA ALA A 103 -3.76 6.71 21.11
C ALA A 103 -3.70 7.30 19.69
N PHE A 104 -4.17 6.53 18.72
CA PHE A 104 -4.22 6.97 17.33
C PHE A 104 -5.49 7.77 17.11
N ASP A 105 -5.35 8.98 16.58
CA ASP A 105 -6.44 9.85 16.20
C ASP A 105 -6.13 10.40 14.80
N PRO A 106 -6.94 10.07 13.77
CA PRO A 106 -6.70 10.53 12.40
C PRO A 106 -6.92 12.03 12.21
N GLN A 107 -7.55 12.72 13.16
CA GLN A 107 -7.73 14.17 13.12
C GLN A 107 -6.60 14.92 13.84
N SER A 108 -5.68 14.20 14.46
CA SER A 108 -4.63 14.76 15.31
C SER A 108 -3.23 14.35 14.84
N PRO A 109 -2.74 14.88 13.71
CA PRO A 109 -1.47 14.47 13.10
C PRO A 109 -0.21 14.90 13.87
N THR A 110 -0.34 15.80 14.85
CA THR A 110 0.80 16.42 15.58
C THR A 110 0.65 16.39 17.11
N VAL A 111 -0.42 15.76 17.61
CA VAL A 111 -0.69 15.60 19.04
C VAL A 111 -1.02 14.15 19.31
N HIS A 112 -0.13 13.49 20.05
CA HIS A 112 -0.24 12.07 20.33
C HIS A 112 -0.33 11.86 21.83
N ARG A 113 -1.26 11.04 22.28
CA ARG A 113 -1.56 10.89 23.71
C ARG A 113 -1.23 9.49 24.18
N CYS A 114 -0.56 9.40 25.33
CA CYS A 114 -0.44 8.13 26.03
C CYS A 114 -1.83 7.73 26.57
N PRO A 115 -2.30 6.49 26.32
CA PRO A 115 -3.60 6.04 26.82
C PRO A 115 -3.62 5.73 28.33
N VAL A 116 -2.47 5.73 29.01
CA VAL A 116 -2.37 5.40 30.45
C VAL A 116 -2.55 6.64 31.32
N ASP A 117 -1.81 7.70 31.04
CA ASP A 117 -1.73 8.91 31.88
C ASP A 117 -2.15 10.19 31.14
N GLY A 118 -2.46 10.10 29.84
CA GLY A 118 -2.84 11.24 29.02
C GLY A 118 -1.67 12.16 28.62
N ALA A 119 -0.42 11.77 28.88
CA ALA A 119 0.75 12.56 28.50
C ALA A 119 0.72 12.89 27.01
N VAL A 120 1.05 14.14 26.67
CA VAL A 120 1.04 14.66 25.30
C VAL A 120 2.44 14.63 24.71
N LEU A 121 2.61 13.87 23.64
CA LEU A 121 3.84 13.76 22.86
C LEU A 121 3.68 14.50 21.54
N ARG A 122 4.73 15.21 21.14
CA ARG A 122 4.78 16.04 19.94
C ARG A 122 6.12 15.90 19.25
N GLY A 123 6.13 16.19 17.95
CA GLY A 123 7.34 16.38 17.16
C GLY A 123 7.48 15.34 16.08
N GLN A 124 8.30 15.69 15.08
CA GLN A 124 8.42 14.99 13.80
C GLN A 124 8.48 13.45 13.91
N THR A 125 9.20 12.92 14.89
CA THR A 125 9.31 11.47 15.10
C THR A 125 7.94 10.77 15.26
N TYR A 126 7.04 11.38 16.02
CA TYR A 126 5.70 10.84 16.26
C TYR A 126 4.77 11.13 15.07
N ASP A 127 4.85 12.34 14.52
CA ASP A 127 4.07 12.74 13.35
C ASP A 127 4.39 11.83 12.14
N ASP A 128 5.66 11.48 11.94
CA ASP A 128 6.11 10.57 10.88
C ASP A 128 5.56 9.16 11.11
N ALA A 129 5.64 8.65 12.34
CA ALA A 129 5.14 7.33 12.68
C ALA A 129 3.60 7.25 12.60
N TRP A 130 2.90 8.34 12.92
CA TRP A 130 1.45 8.46 12.73
C TRP A 130 1.07 8.29 11.26
N ARG A 131 1.82 8.91 10.33
CA ARG A 131 1.58 8.78 8.88
C ARG A 131 1.71 7.34 8.38
N TRP A 132 2.51 6.50 9.05
CA TRP A 132 2.57 5.07 8.73
C TRP A 132 1.20 4.40 8.93
N PHE A 133 0.51 4.70 10.03
CA PHE A 133 -0.81 4.14 10.31
C PHE A 133 -1.87 4.65 9.35
N VAL A 134 -1.79 5.93 8.95
CA VAL A 134 -2.66 6.49 7.89
C VAL A 134 -2.43 5.78 6.56
N ASN A 135 -1.17 5.63 6.14
CA ASN A 135 -0.82 4.94 4.91
C ASN A 135 -1.32 3.49 4.92
N ASN A 136 -1.13 2.78 6.04
CA ASN A 136 -1.62 1.42 6.21
C ASN A 136 -3.16 1.35 6.14
N ARG A 137 -3.87 2.27 6.83
CA ARG A 137 -5.33 2.30 6.82
C ARG A 137 -5.89 2.59 5.43
N LEU A 138 -5.31 3.56 4.71
CA LEU A 138 -5.73 3.92 3.36
C LEU A 138 -5.43 2.82 2.34
N SER A 139 -4.25 2.18 2.42
CA SER A 139 -3.87 1.10 1.51
C SER A 139 -4.77 -0.13 1.67
N GLN A 140 -4.91 -0.63 2.90
CA GLN A 140 -5.80 -1.76 3.18
C GLN A 140 -7.26 -1.42 2.94
N GLY A 141 -7.67 -0.20 3.33
CA GLY A 141 -9.02 0.31 3.13
C GLY A 141 -9.42 0.41 1.66
N ALA A 142 -8.51 0.83 0.78
CA ALA A 142 -8.76 0.85 -0.66
C ALA A 142 -9.05 -0.55 -1.21
N LEU A 143 -8.29 -1.57 -0.78
CA LEU A 143 -8.56 -2.96 -1.17
C LEU A 143 -9.91 -3.45 -0.62
N GLN A 144 -10.22 -3.16 0.64
CA GLN A 144 -11.50 -3.53 1.26
C GLN A 144 -12.69 -2.90 0.52
N LEU A 145 -12.61 -1.60 0.21
CA LEU A 145 -13.60 -0.88 -0.60
C LEU A 145 -13.76 -1.51 -1.99
N ALA A 146 -12.65 -1.80 -2.67
CA ALA A 146 -12.67 -2.39 -4.01
C ALA A 146 -13.26 -3.81 -4.04
N MET A 147 -12.94 -4.62 -3.03
CA MET A 147 -13.55 -5.94 -2.85
C MET A 147 -15.06 -5.84 -2.59
N LEU A 148 -15.48 -4.93 -1.71
CA LEU A 148 -16.89 -4.75 -1.39
C LEU A 148 -17.67 -4.16 -2.58
N TRP A 149 -17.06 -3.27 -3.36
CA TRP A 149 -17.56 -2.82 -4.67
C TRP A 149 -17.83 -4.02 -5.59
N GLN A 150 -16.84 -4.89 -5.79
CA GLN A 150 -17.01 -6.04 -6.67
C GLN A 150 -18.05 -7.05 -6.15
N LEU A 151 -18.26 -7.13 -4.84
CA LEU A 151 -19.24 -8.03 -4.23
C LEU A 151 -20.68 -7.48 -4.25
N GLU A 152 -20.85 -6.18 -4.03
CA GLU A 152 -22.16 -5.57 -3.73
C GLU A 152 -22.56 -4.43 -4.67
N GLY A 153 -21.63 -3.86 -5.43
CA GLY A 153 -21.93 -2.90 -6.48
C GLY A 153 -22.33 -1.49 -6.02
N ASN A 154 -21.93 -1.06 -4.81
CA ASN A 154 -22.15 0.32 -4.38
C ASN A 154 -21.09 1.28 -5.01
N PRO A 155 -21.48 2.18 -5.93
CA PRO A 155 -20.52 3.02 -6.66
C PRO A 155 -19.75 4.00 -5.77
N ALA A 156 -20.27 4.34 -4.58
CA ALA A 156 -19.54 5.16 -3.61
C ALA A 156 -18.23 4.51 -3.16
N HIS A 157 -18.17 3.17 -3.11
CA HIS A 157 -16.96 2.45 -2.75
C HIS A 157 -15.88 2.58 -3.83
N ALA A 158 -16.25 2.40 -5.11
CA ALA A 158 -15.33 2.59 -6.23
C ALA A 158 -14.85 4.04 -6.33
N ALA A 159 -15.76 5.01 -6.19
CA ALA A 159 -15.42 6.44 -6.14
C ALA A 159 -14.34 6.73 -5.09
N ARG A 160 -14.53 6.21 -3.87
CA ARG A 160 -13.56 6.43 -2.80
C ARG A 160 -12.20 5.79 -3.07
N VAL A 161 -12.16 4.62 -3.72
CA VAL A 161 -10.89 3.99 -4.15
C VAL A 161 -10.15 4.89 -5.13
N VAL A 162 -10.86 5.44 -6.13
CA VAL A 162 -10.28 6.36 -7.11
C VAL A 162 -9.71 7.60 -6.43
N ASP A 163 -10.44 8.19 -5.48
CA ASP A 163 -9.97 9.36 -4.74
C ASP A 163 -8.67 9.08 -3.97
N ILE A 164 -8.58 7.93 -3.29
CA ILE A 164 -7.37 7.52 -2.56
C ILE A 164 -6.20 7.37 -3.52
N LEU A 165 -6.38 6.63 -4.63
CA LEU A 165 -5.31 6.38 -5.60
C LEU A 165 -4.85 7.65 -6.31
N LYS A 166 -5.78 8.53 -6.70
CA LYS A 166 -5.45 9.84 -7.30
C LYS A 166 -4.72 10.74 -6.32
N SER A 167 -5.13 10.75 -5.05
CA SER A 167 -4.47 11.55 -4.03
C SER A 167 -3.02 11.10 -3.80
N TYR A 168 -2.77 9.78 -3.74
CA TYR A 168 -1.40 9.27 -3.73
C TYR A 168 -0.64 9.62 -5.02
N ALA A 169 -1.26 9.46 -6.19
CA ALA A 169 -0.65 9.82 -7.47
C ALA A 169 -0.21 11.30 -7.53
N ASN A 170 -0.98 12.20 -6.91
CA ASN A 170 -0.65 13.63 -6.84
C ASN A 170 0.54 13.94 -5.91
N HIS A 171 0.79 13.11 -4.89
CA HIS A 171 1.82 13.36 -3.89
C HIS A 171 3.10 12.53 -4.07
N TYR A 172 3.00 11.36 -4.71
CA TYR A 172 4.02 10.30 -4.65
C TYR A 172 5.42 10.76 -5.07
N THR A 173 5.53 11.41 -6.23
CA THR A 173 6.81 11.90 -6.76
C THR A 173 7.40 13.00 -5.88
N GLY A 174 6.55 13.84 -5.29
CA GLY A 174 6.96 14.91 -4.36
C GLY A 174 7.56 14.39 -3.05
N TYR A 175 7.21 13.19 -2.59
CA TYR A 175 7.76 12.67 -1.33
C TYR A 175 9.28 12.50 -1.33
N GLN A 176 9.91 12.38 -2.49
CA GLN A 176 11.36 12.27 -2.61
C GLN A 176 12.11 13.55 -2.21
N THR A 177 11.43 14.71 -2.21
CA THR A 177 12.05 15.99 -1.82
C THR A 177 12.16 16.16 -0.30
N PHE A 178 11.51 15.30 0.48
CA PHE A 178 11.54 15.37 1.94
C PHE A 178 12.84 14.76 2.50
N PRO A 179 13.48 15.40 3.50
CA PRO A 179 14.66 14.84 4.13
C PRO A 179 14.33 13.50 4.82
N ARG A 180 15.22 12.50 4.70
CA ARG A 180 15.01 11.16 5.25
C ARG A 180 16.06 10.83 6.30
N ARG A 181 15.61 10.38 7.47
CA ARG A 181 16.47 9.90 8.56
C ARG A 181 16.94 8.46 8.33
N ASN A 182 16.15 7.65 7.64
CA ASN A 182 16.54 6.29 7.27
C ASN A 182 17.56 6.34 6.11
N PRO A 183 18.73 5.68 6.20
CA PRO A 183 19.71 5.61 5.12
C PRO A 183 19.21 4.88 3.86
N ARG A 184 18.18 4.04 3.98
CA ARG A 184 17.56 3.33 2.85
C ARG A 184 16.03 3.51 2.87
N PRO A 185 15.56 4.75 2.67
CA PRO A 185 14.17 5.10 2.85
C PRO A 185 13.30 4.52 1.72
N GLY A 186 12.01 4.33 2.01
CA GLY A 186 10.96 4.22 0.98
C GLY A 186 10.75 5.55 0.25
N ILE A 187 9.72 5.65 -0.60
CA ILE A 187 9.26 6.93 -1.16
C ILE A 187 8.11 7.45 -0.30
N ALA A 188 6.98 6.76 -0.24
CA ALA A 188 5.86 7.12 0.64
C ALA A 188 6.06 6.61 2.07
N THR A 189 6.90 5.60 2.26
CA THR A 189 7.02 4.85 3.53
C THR A 189 8.41 4.96 4.17
N PHE A 190 8.59 4.38 5.36
CA PHE A 190 9.86 4.46 6.08
C PHE A 190 11.00 3.75 5.35
N GLN A 191 10.77 2.58 4.77
CA GLN A 191 11.77 1.75 4.07
C GLN A 191 11.14 1.02 2.87
N ALA A 192 11.98 0.51 1.97
CA ALA A 192 11.51 -0.14 0.73
C ALA A 192 10.63 -1.39 0.96
N LEU A 193 10.81 -2.12 2.07
CA LEU A 193 9.89 -3.21 2.44
C LEU A 193 8.47 -2.67 2.67
N ASP A 194 8.34 -1.60 3.47
CA ASP A 194 7.04 -1.01 3.79
C ASP A 194 6.39 -0.50 2.50
N GLU A 195 7.19 0.02 1.57
CA GLU A 195 6.74 0.47 0.25
C GLU A 195 6.09 -0.67 -0.54
N ALA A 196 6.73 -1.84 -0.58
CA ALA A 196 6.21 -3.01 -1.28
C ALA A 196 4.89 -3.51 -0.64
N VAL A 197 4.84 -3.57 0.69
CA VAL A 197 3.64 -4.01 1.43
C VAL A 197 2.49 -3.03 1.24
N TRP A 198 2.77 -1.72 1.25
CA TRP A 198 1.78 -0.66 1.04
C TRP A 198 1.27 -0.60 -0.42
N LEU A 199 2.12 -0.90 -1.40
CA LEU A 199 1.77 -0.82 -2.82
C LEU A 199 0.84 -1.95 -3.28
N ILE A 200 0.99 -3.16 -2.74
CA ILE A 200 0.22 -4.34 -3.19
C ILE A 200 -1.30 -4.10 -3.06
N PRO A 201 -1.87 -3.72 -1.91
CA PRO A 201 -3.30 -3.48 -1.79
C PRO A 201 -3.79 -2.36 -2.70
N LEU A 202 -2.99 -1.31 -2.93
CA LEU A 202 -3.33 -0.22 -3.85
C LEU A 202 -3.40 -0.71 -5.31
N ALA A 203 -2.45 -1.54 -5.74
CA ALA A 203 -2.45 -2.13 -7.08
C ALA A 203 -3.65 -3.09 -7.28
N TRP A 204 -4.01 -3.87 -6.26
CA TRP A 204 -5.22 -4.68 -6.28
C TRP A 204 -6.49 -3.81 -6.33
N ALA A 205 -6.57 -2.77 -5.51
CA ALA A 205 -7.71 -1.86 -5.51
C ALA A 205 -7.90 -1.19 -6.87
N PHE A 206 -6.79 -0.80 -7.52
CA PHE A 206 -6.78 -0.28 -8.88
C PHE A 206 -7.37 -1.28 -9.89
N ASP A 207 -6.88 -2.52 -9.91
CA ASP A 207 -7.37 -3.58 -10.82
C ASP A 207 -8.87 -3.84 -10.64
N LEU A 208 -9.32 -3.94 -9.39
CA LEU A 208 -10.70 -4.24 -9.02
C LEU A 208 -11.69 -3.09 -9.26
N THR A 209 -11.22 -1.88 -9.55
CA THR A 209 -12.08 -0.71 -9.82
C THR A 209 -11.84 -0.10 -11.19
N ARG A 210 -10.98 -0.71 -12.01
CA ARG A 210 -10.54 -0.20 -13.31
C ARG A 210 -11.69 0.02 -14.29
N ASP A 211 -12.68 -0.87 -14.29
CA ASP A 211 -13.90 -0.79 -15.10
C ASP A 211 -14.77 0.44 -14.79
N TRP A 212 -14.69 0.94 -13.56
CA TRP A 212 -15.42 2.10 -13.08
C TRP A 212 -14.68 3.42 -13.33
N MET A 213 -13.35 3.39 -13.49
CA MET A 213 -12.52 4.58 -13.65
C MET A 213 -12.65 5.24 -15.03
N MET A 214 -12.55 6.57 -15.06
CA MET A 214 -12.25 7.27 -16.30
C MET A 214 -10.85 6.88 -16.78
N ALA A 215 -10.68 6.69 -18.10
CA ALA A 215 -9.39 6.31 -18.69
C ALA A 215 -8.25 7.27 -18.32
N ALA A 216 -8.53 8.58 -18.24
CA ALA A 216 -7.54 9.59 -17.85
C ALA A 216 -7.08 9.45 -16.39
N ASP A 217 -8.01 9.11 -15.47
CA ASP A 217 -7.69 8.86 -14.07
C ASP A 217 -6.86 7.58 -13.92
N ALA A 218 -7.27 6.51 -14.60
CA ALA A 218 -6.53 5.26 -14.60
C ALA A 218 -5.09 5.46 -15.13
N GLN A 219 -4.93 6.22 -16.22
CA GLN A 219 -3.61 6.53 -16.78
C GLN A 219 -2.76 7.36 -15.81
N THR A 220 -3.36 8.34 -15.13
CA THR A 220 -2.66 9.15 -14.12
C THR A 220 -2.15 8.29 -12.97
N ILE A 221 -2.99 7.38 -12.45
CA ILE A 221 -2.61 6.46 -11.36
C ILE A 221 -1.47 5.53 -11.81
N ILE A 222 -1.53 4.99 -13.02
CA ILE A 222 -0.46 4.15 -13.57
C ILE A 222 0.86 4.93 -13.64
N GLN A 223 0.83 6.13 -14.22
CA GLN A 223 2.04 6.90 -14.54
C GLN A 223 2.66 7.61 -13.33
N GLN A 224 1.85 8.04 -12.37
CA GLN A 224 2.30 8.88 -11.26
C GLN A 224 2.40 8.13 -9.92
N LEU A 225 1.80 6.93 -9.83
CA LEU A 225 1.84 6.10 -8.61
C LEU A 225 2.42 4.70 -8.88
N LEU A 226 1.74 3.88 -9.66
CA LEU A 226 2.05 2.44 -9.73
C LEU A 226 3.41 2.15 -10.38
N LEU A 227 3.67 2.68 -11.58
CA LEU A 227 4.93 2.45 -12.27
C LEU A 227 6.13 3.12 -11.57
N PRO A 228 6.05 4.37 -11.07
CA PRO A 228 7.12 4.95 -10.27
C PRO A 228 7.47 4.11 -9.03
N ALA A 229 6.45 3.62 -8.32
CA ALA A 229 6.66 2.79 -7.13
C ALA A 229 7.30 1.43 -7.48
N ALA A 230 6.85 0.77 -8.56
CA ALA A 230 7.46 -0.47 -9.02
C ALA A 230 8.92 -0.27 -9.46
N ASN A 231 9.22 0.80 -10.21
CA ASN A 231 10.58 1.14 -10.62
C ASN A 231 11.50 1.37 -9.40
N PHE A 232 11.02 2.10 -8.40
CA PHE A 232 11.74 2.26 -7.14
C PHE A 232 12.04 0.91 -6.46
N LEU A 233 11.08 -0.01 -6.43
CA LEU A 233 11.27 -1.34 -5.84
C LEU A 233 12.27 -2.21 -6.61
N ILE A 234 12.34 -2.07 -7.94
CA ILE A 234 13.34 -2.71 -8.79
C ILE A 234 14.73 -2.18 -8.47
N GLU A 235 14.88 -0.85 -8.40
CA GLU A 235 16.15 -0.20 -8.05
C GLU A 235 16.64 -0.60 -6.65
N ARG A 236 15.71 -0.77 -5.70
CA ARG A 236 16.00 -1.14 -4.30
C ARG A 236 15.94 -2.65 -4.04
N HIS A 237 15.80 -3.47 -5.08
CA HIS A 237 15.59 -4.91 -4.93
C HIS A 237 16.77 -5.59 -4.24
N PRO A 238 16.56 -6.32 -3.12
CA PRO A 238 17.61 -7.10 -2.50
C PRO A 238 17.94 -8.33 -3.34
N ARG A 239 19.13 -8.37 -3.93
CA ARG A 239 19.64 -9.52 -4.72
C ARG A 239 20.14 -10.67 -3.85
N ARG A 240 19.28 -11.15 -2.95
CA ARG A 240 19.54 -12.28 -2.04
C ARG A 240 18.23 -12.98 -1.67
N ILE A 241 18.31 -14.21 -1.18
CA ILE A 241 17.15 -14.93 -0.63
C ILE A 241 16.81 -14.31 0.72
N HIS A 242 15.72 -13.54 0.76
CA HIS A 242 15.25 -12.82 1.94
C HIS A 242 13.77 -12.47 1.77
N ASN A 243 13.02 -12.34 2.87
CA ASN A 243 11.60 -11.99 2.79
C ASN A 243 11.36 -10.63 2.09
N TYR A 244 12.29 -9.67 2.21
CA TYR A 244 12.21 -8.39 1.49
C TYR A 244 12.16 -8.60 -0.03
N SER A 245 12.99 -9.51 -0.55
CA SER A 245 13.02 -9.85 -1.97
C SER A 245 11.69 -10.44 -2.42
N CYS A 246 11.05 -11.26 -1.57
CA CYS A 246 9.72 -11.81 -1.84
C CYS A 246 8.66 -10.70 -1.92
N TRP A 247 8.66 -9.76 -0.98
CA TRP A 247 7.72 -8.63 -1.00
C TRP A 247 7.93 -7.71 -2.20
N HIS A 248 9.18 -7.38 -2.53
CA HIS A 248 9.49 -6.59 -3.72
C HIS A 248 9.01 -7.31 -4.98
N ASN A 249 9.33 -8.60 -5.15
CA ASN A 249 8.86 -9.40 -6.29
C ASN A 249 7.34 -9.41 -6.39
N ALA A 250 6.63 -9.64 -5.28
CA ALA A 250 5.18 -9.66 -5.26
C ALA A 250 4.58 -8.31 -5.68
N ALA A 251 5.12 -7.20 -5.17
CA ALA A 251 4.67 -5.86 -5.53
C ALA A 251 4.96 -5.52 -7.00
N ILE A 252 6.19 -5.78 -7.48
CA ILE A 252 6.60 -5.52 -8.86
C ILE A 252 5.74 -6.34 -9.83
N ALA A 253 5.57 -7.65 -9.58
CA ALA A 253 4.76 -8.52 -10.43
C ALA A 253 3.27 -8.13 -10.39
N THR A 254 2.73 -7.75 -9.23
CA THR A 254 1.35 -7.27 -9.12
C THR A 254 1.15 -6.03 -9.98
N VAL A 255 2.05 -5.04 -9.88
CA VAL A 255 2.01 -3.84 -10.74
C VAL A 255 2.17 -4.22 -12.21
N GLY A 256 3.10 -5.11 -12.55
CA GLY A 256 3.31 -5.60 -13.91
C GLY A 256 2.04 -6.19 -14.53
N VAL A 257 1.33 -7.04 -13.78
CA VAL A 257 0.08 -7.66 -14.23
C VAL A 257 -1.02 -6.62 -14.43
N VAL A 258 -1.28 -5.74 -13.46
CA VAL A 258 -2.40 -4.77 -13.52
C VAL A 258 -2.15 -3.60 -14.49
N THR A 259 -0.89 -3.39 -14.87
CA THR A 259 -0.49 -2.37 -15.87
C THR A 259 -0.14 -2.97 -17.23
N GLU A 260 -0.30 -4.29 -17.40
CA GLU A 260 0.03 -5.04 -18.63
C GLU A 260 1.50 -4.91 -19.07
N ARG A 261 2.40 -4.64 -18.12
CA ARG A 261 3.83 -4.52 -18.32
C ARG A 261 4.53 -5.87 -18.15
N ARG A 262 4.65 -6.59 -19.26
CA ARG A 262 5.30 -7.93 -19.30
C ARG A 262 6.76 -7.92 -18.87
N ASP A 263 7.45 -6.80 -19.00
CA ASP A 263 8.84 -6.65 -18.54
C ASP A 263 8.97 -6.61 -17.01
N LEU A 264 7.85 -6.50 -16.28
CA LEU A 264 7.79 -6.51 -14.82
C LEU A 264 7.32 -7.86 -14.23
N VAL A 265 7.02 -8.87 -15.08
CA VAL A 265 6.43 -10.16 -14.68
C VAL A 265 7.34 -11.33 -15.05
#